data_AF-A0A7X3WCX2-F1
#
_entry.id   AF-A0A7X3WCX2-F1
#
_cell.length_a   1.000
_cell.length_b   1.000
_cell.length_c   1.000
_cell.angle_alpha   90.00
_cell.angle_beta   90.00
_cell.angle_gamma   90.00
#
_symmetry.space_group_name_H-M   'P 1'
#
loop_
_entity.id
_entity.type
_entity.pdbx_description
1 polymer ?
#
loop_
_entity_poly.entity_id
_entity_poly.type
_entity_poly.pdbx_seq_one_letter_code
_entity_poly.pdbx_strand_id
1 'polypeptide(L)'
;MTIRNDLRNEMCDRLVTATTNLYDRVYLGMLDDRKGPIDKLPQLKILMLLADIGPLSVGQIADNTESTPSAMTATLNRLEEKELVKRERDT
;
A
#
# COMPACT_ATOMS: atom_id res chain seq x y z
N MET A 1 10.31 28.73 -35.04
CA MET A 1 10.69 27.31 -34.98
C MET A 1 10.28 26.81 -33.60
N THR A 2 9.34 25.87 -33.52
CA THR A 2 8.78 25.41 -32.25
C THR A 2 9.29 24.00 -31.99
N ILE A 3 10.07 23.82 -30.93
CA ILE A 3 10.57 22.51 -30.51
C ILE A 3 9.46 21.86 -29.66
N ARG A 4 8.85 20.79 -30.17
CA ARG A 4 7.86 20.00 -29.43
C ARG A 4 8.60 18.87 -28.72
N ASN A 5 8.46 18.79 -27.40
CA ASN A 5 9.09 17.75 -26.60
C ASN A 5 8.14 16.54 -26.51
N ASP A 6 8.18 15.69 -27.53
CA ASP A 6 7.41 14.44 -27.60
C ASP A 6 7.95 13.36 -26.64
N LEU A 7 9.12 13.60 -26.02
CA LEU A 7 9.77 12.72 -25.03
C LEU A 7 9.24 12.92 -23.60
N ARG A 8 8.38 13.92 -23.35
CA ARG A 8 7.90 14.21 -21.99
C ARG A 8 7.14 13.04 -21.37
N ASN A 9 6.29 12.38 -22.14
CA ASN A 9 5.52 11.24 -21.64
C ASN A 9 6.44 10.02 -21.41
N GLU A 10 7.36 9.75 -22.33
CA GLU A 10 8.34 8.67 -22.18
C GLU A 10 9.28 8.90 -20.98
N MET A 11 9.71 10.14 -20.73
CA MET A 11 10.50 10.48 -19.55
C MET A 11 9.70 10.30 -18.25
N CYS A 12 8.41 10.69 -18.23
CA CYS A 12 7.55 10.45 -17.07
C CYS A 12 7.37 8.96 -16.80
N ASP A 13 7.11 8.14 -17.82
CA ASP A 13 6.94 6.69 -17.67
C ASP A 13 8.22 6.04 -17.14
N ARG A 14 9.38 6.47 -17.65
CA ARG A 14 10.69 6.01 -17.17
C ARG A 14 10.97 6.44 -15.73
N LEU A 15 10.56 7.65 -15.35
CA LEU A 15 10.71 8.13 -13.98
C LEU A 15 9.84 7.32 -13.02
N VAL A 16 8.55 7.13 -13.37
CA VAL A 16 7.61 6.30 -12.60
C VAL A 16 8.16 4.89 -12.44
N THR A 17 8.61 4.26 -13.54
CA THR A 17 9.21 2.93 -13.52
C THR A 17 10.44 2.86 -12.61
N ALA A 18 11.33 3.86 -12.70
CA ALA A 18 12.52 3.91 -11.87
C ALA A 18 12.20 4.08 -10.38
N THR A 19 11.23 4.94 -10.04
CA THR A 19 10.80 5.15 -8.65
C THR A 19 10.06 3.94 -8.08
N THR A 20 9.22 3.25 -8.87
CA THR A 20 8.55 2.01 -8.46
C THR A 20 9.57 0.91 -8.22
N ASN A 21 10.55 0.75 -9.12
CA ASN A 21 11.63 -0.24 -8.94
C ASN A 21 12.50 0.06 -7.71
N LEU A 22 12.74 1.34 -7.41
CA LEU A 22 13.49 1.76 -6.22
C LEU A 22 12.66 1.49 -4.95
N TYR A 23 11.38 1.83 -4.97
CA TYR A 23 10.43 1.53 -3.89
C TYR A 23 10.40 0.03 -3.62
N ASP A 24 10.20 -0.79 -4.66
CA ASP A 24 10.16 -2.24 -4.55
C ASP A 24 11.48 -2.81 -4.02
N ARG A 25 12.65 -2.32 -4.47
CA ARG A 25 13.94 -2.82 -3.98
C ARG A 25 14.23 -2.47 -2.53
N VAL A 26 14.02 -1.21 -2.14
CA VAL A 26 14.23 -0.76 -0.76
C VAL A 26 13.23 -1.46 0.17
N TYR A 27 12.00 -1.64 -0.30
CA TYR A 27 10.90 -2.18 0.48
C TYR A 27 10.92 -3.70 0.57
N LEU A 28 11.13 -4.41 -0.54
CA LEU A 28 11.29 -5.87 -0.55
C LEU A 28 12.56 -6.26 0.20
N GLY A 29 13.66 -5.49 0.06
CA GLY A 29 14.85 -5.68 0.88
C GLY A 29 14.56 -5.52 2.39
N MET A 30 13.63 -4.64 2.76
CA MET A 30 13.15 -4.50 4.14
C MET A 30 12.17 -5.60 4.60
N LEU A 31 11.49 -6.28 3.67
CA LEU A 31 10.58 -7.39 3.97
C LEU A 31 11.30 -8.74 4.00
N ASP A 32 12.34 -8.94 3.19
CA ASP A 32 13.07 -10.22 3.09
C ASP A 32 13.81 -10.56 4.41
N ASP A 33 14.26 -9.53 5.14
CA ASP A 33 14.84 -9.68 6.48
C ASP A 33 13.77 -9.87 7.59
N ARG A 34 12.48 -9.65 7.28
CA ARG A 34 11.38 -9.81 8.23
C ARG A 34 10.61 -11.10 7.93
N LYS A 35 11.03 -12.20 8.55
CA LYS A 35 10.08 -13.25 9.00
C LYS A 35 9.18 -12.73 10.13
N GLY A 36 8.61 -11.55 9.93
CA GLY A 36 7.76 -10.84 10.88
C GLY A 36 6.28 -11.08 10.59
N PRO A 37 5.39 -10.56 11.43
CA PRO A 37 3.95 -10.73 11.26
C PRO A 37 3.39 -9.98 10.03
N ILE A 38 4.20 -9.20 9.32
CA ILE A 38 3.81 -8.48 8.10
C ILE A 38 4.60 -9.08 6.94
N ASP A 39 3.92 -9.84 6.08
CA ASP A 39 4.53 -10.58 4.98
C ASP A 39 4.23 -9.97 3.60
N LYS A 40 3.30 -8.99 3.53
CA LYS A 40 2.86 -8.40 2.25
C LYS A 40 2.75 -6.87 2.30
N LEU A 41 3.09 -6.24 1.18
CA LEU A 41 2.95 -4.79 0.92
C LEU A 41 1.59 -4.20 1.36
N PRO A 42 0.43 -4.80 0.99
CA PRO A 42 -0.87 -4.27 1.38
C PRO A 42 -1.09 -4.22 2.90
N GLN A 43 -0.57 -5.21 3.65
CA GLN A 43 -0.73 -5.26 5.10
C GLN A 43 -0.04 -4.07 5.79
N LEU A 44 1.19 -3.73 5.37
CA LEU A 44 1.88 -2.57 5.94
C LEU A 44 1.19 -1.27 5.58
N LYS A 45 0.75 -1.11 4.33
CA LYS A 45 0.02 0.10 3.90
C LYS A 45 -1.22 0.32 4.76
N ILE A 46 -1.98 -0.74 5.06
CA ILE A 46 -3.13 -0.67 5.96
C ILE A 46 -2.72 -0.23 7.37
N LEU A 47 -1.66 -0.82 7.94
CA LEU A 47 -1.20 -0.46 9.28
C LEU A 47 -0.69 0.98 9.37
N MET A 48 0.03 1.45 8.36
CA MET A 48 0.47 2.85 8.27
C MET A 48 -0.72 3.79 8.16
N LEU A 49 -1.71 3.45 7.34
CA LEU A 49 -2.93 4.26 7.17
C LEU A 49 -3.72 4.38 8.46
N LEU A 50 -3.91 3.27 9.19
CA LEU A 50 -4.60 3.25 10.47
C LEU A 50 -3.82 3.97 11.58
N ALA A 51 -2.49 3.93 11.55
CA ALA A 51 -1.65 4.66 12.49
C ALA A 51 -1.65 6.18 12.26
N ASP A 52 -1.75 6.62 11.01
CA ASP A 52 -1.73 8.03 10.63
C ASP A 52 -3.11 8.70 10.78
N ILE A 53 -4.17 8.05 10.31
CA ILE A 53 -5.52 8.63 10.24
C ILE A 53 -6.40 8.20 11.43
N GLY A 54 -6.13 7.05 12.02
CA GLY A 54 -6.94 6.44 13.08
C GLY A 54 -7.93 5.39 12.56
N PRO A 55 -9.01 5.11 13.30
CA PRO A 55 -10.01 4.11 12.91
C PRO A 55 -10.68 4.47 11.58
N LEU A 56 -10.70 3.52 10.66
CA LEU A 56 -11.30 3.68 9.34
C LEU A 56 -12.24 2.51 9.02
N SER A 57 -13.30 2.80 8.27
CA SER A 57 -14.15 1.77 7.70
C SER A 57 -13.40 0.96 6.63
N VAL A 58 -13.81 -0.29 6.41
CA VAL A 58 -13.22 -1.16 5.37
C VAL A 58 -13.27 -0.50 3.97
N GLY A 59 -14.35 0.25 3.68
CA GLY A 59 -14.48 0.99 2.43
C GLY A 59 -13.40 2.07 2.29
N GLN A 60 -13.20 2.89 3.31
CA GLN A 60 -12.17 3.94 3.30
C GLN A 60 -10.76 3.36 3.16
N ILE A 61 -10.47 2.22 3.81
CA ILE A 61 -9.18 1.55 3.67
C ILE A 61 -9.00 1.01 2.23
N ALA A 62 -10.05 0.42 1.66
CA ALA A 62 -10.04 -0.07 0.28
C ALA A 62 -9.77 1.06 -0.73
N ASP A 63 -10.41 2.21 -0.56
CA ASP A 63 -10.22 3.39 -1.41
C ASP A 63 -8.78 3.93 -1.33
N ASN A 64 -8.24 4.06 -0.12
CA ASN A 64 -6.87 4.57 0.11
C ASN A 64 -5.78 3.60 -0.33
N THR A 65 -6.11 2.32 -0.55
CA THR A 65 -5.15 1.29 -0.98
C THR A 65 -5.38 0.82 -2.41
N GLU A 66 -6.28 1.49 -3.15
CA GLU A 66 -6.66 1.16 -4.52
C GLU A 66 -7.02 -0.32 -4.70
N SER A 67 -7.72 -0.88 -3.71
CA SER A 67 -8.13 -2.28 -3.67
C SER A 67 -9.65 -2.42 -3.59
N THR A 68 -10.18 -3.61 -3.91
CA THR A 68 -11.61 -3.86 -3.73
C THR A 68 -11.94 -4.09 -2.24
N PRO A 69 -13.14 -3.71 -1.77
CA PRO A 69 -13.57 -3.99 -0.40
C PRO A 69 -13.52 -5.48 -0.01
N SER A 70 -13.77 -6.38 -0.97
CA SER A 70 -13.70 -7.82 -0.75
C SER A 70 -12.27 -8.32 -0.53
N ALA A 71 -11.30 -7.87 -1.34
CA ALA A 71 -9.88 -8.18 -1.16
C ALA A 71 -9.32 -7.55 0.13
N MET A 72 -9.80 -6.36 0.47
CA MET A 72 -9.45 -5.66 1.70
C MET A 72 -9.90 -6.45 2.94
N THR A 73 -11.13 -6.95 2.93
CA THR A 73 -11.68 -7.75 4.04
C THR A 73 -10.81 -8.98 4.32
N ALA A 74 -10.39 -9.72 3.28
CA ALA A 74 -9.52 -10.87 3.46
C ALA A 74 -8.14 -10.51 4.03
N THR A 75 -7.64 -9.31 3.70
CA THR A 75 -6.36 -8.80 4.22
C THR A 75 -6.48 -8.37 5.68
N LEU A 76 -7.57 -7.69 6.04
CA LEU A 76 -7.88 -7.29 7.42
C LEU A 76 -8.08 -8.49 8.34
N ASN A 77 -8.78 -9.53 7.88
CA ASN A 77 -8.93 -10.76 8.66
C ASN A 77 -7.57 -11.38 9.04
N ARG A 78 -6.61 -11.42 8.09
CA ARG A 78 -5.24 -11.91 8.37
C ARG A 78 -4.46 -11.01 9.32
N LEU A 79 -4.71 -9.70 9.29
CA LEU A 79 -4.09 -8.76 10.24
C LEU A 79 -4.69 -8.92 11.65
N GLU A 80 -5.99 -9.20 11.76
CA GLU A 80 -6.67 -9.50 13.02
C GLU A 80 -6.19 -10.82 13.63
N GLU A 81 -6.05 -11.87 12.81
CA GLU A 81 -5.50 -13.17 13.23
C GLU A 81 -4.09 -13.07 13.82
N LYS A 82 -3.32 -12.07 13.36
CA LYS A 82 -1.97 -11.76 13.86
C LYS A 82 -1.98 -10.72 14.98
N GLU A 83 -3.16 -10.35 15.48
CA GLU A 83 -3.39 -9.37 16.56
C GLU A 83 -2.84 -7.97 16.25
N LEU A 84 -2.65 -7.63 14.97
CA LEU A 84 -2.09 -6.34 14.55
C LEU A 84 -3.15 -5.24 14.41
N VAL A 85 -4.41 -5.61 14.22
CA VAL A 85 -5.55 -4.70 14.15
C VAL A 85 -6.74 -5.29 14.91
N LYS A 86 -7.66 -4.45 15.36
CA LYS A 86 -8.93 -4.86 15.96
C LYS A 86 -10.07 -4.04 15.35
N ARG A 87 -11.23 -4.66 15.15
CA ARG A 87 -12.44 -3.95 14.74
C ARG A 87 -13.13 -3.35 15.95
N GLU A 88 -13.34 -2.05 15.89
CA GLU A 88 -14.24 -1.35 16.81
C GLU A 88 -15.67 -1.49 16.26
N ARG A 89 -16.62 -1.81 17.13
CA ARG A 89 -18.05 -1.71 16.79
C ARG A 89 -18.52 -0.35 17.26
N ASP A 90 -19.10 0.44 16.35
CA ASP A 90 -19.83 1.65 16.73
C ASP A 90 -20.91 1.24 17.75
N THR A 91 -20.80 1.81 18.95
CA THR A 91 -21.82 1.72 19.99
C THR A 91 -22.55 3.05 20.05
#